data_AF-A0A8A4TR98-F1
#
_entry.id   AF-A0A8A4TR98-F1
#
_cell.length_a   1.000
_cell.length_b   1.000
_cell.length_c   1.000
_cell.angle_alpha   90.00
_cell.angle_beta   90.00
_cell.angle_gamma   90.00
#
_symmetry.space_group_name_H-M   'P 1'
#
loop_
_entity.id
_entity.type
_entity.pdbx_description
1 polymer ?
#
loop_
_entity_poly.entity_id
_entity_poly.type
_entity_poly.pdbx_seq_one_letter_code
_entity_poly.pdbx_strand_id
1 'polypeptide(L)'
;MMHQMIRRSVRFFSIAILSFFVISLLPATAADDPNIPAKTKEKVLTALTAHIQSVQAKHQGSFPVLDFTQGKVIDLTLEKVHAGVVKKGDDGFFVSCADFRGKDRVLYDLDFLVDENFEVVLSFLHKKDGKKYNYEVE
;
A
#
# COMPACT_ATOMS: atom_id res chain seq x y z
N MET A 1 -12.84 63.61 -39.88
CA MET A 1 -14.32 63.59 -39.74
C MET A 1 -14.74 62.13 -39.65
N MET A 2 -15.39 61.74 -38.54
CA MET A 2 -16.38 60.66 -38.38
C MET A 2 -16.06 59.25 -38.92
N HIS A 3 -15.74 58.30 -38.04
CA HIS A 3 -16.67 57.30 -37.47
C HIS A 3 -17.38 56.41 -38.51
N GLN A 4 -17.06 55.12 -38.52
CA GLN A 4 -18.07 54.09 -38.19
C GLN A 4 -17.43 52.72 -37.94
N MET A 5 -17.61 52.25 -36.71
CA MET A 5 -17.45 50.87 -36.26
C MET A 5 -18.56 50.00 -36.84
N ILE A 6 -18.23 48.80 -37.30
CA ILE A 6 -19.20 47.70 -37.42
C ILE A 6 -18.71 46.53 -36.57
N ARG A 7 -19.38 46.40 -35.42
CA ARG A 7 -19.43 45.21 -34.57
C ARG A 7 -20.16 44.08 -35.30
N ARG A 8 -19.70 42.83 -35.10
CA ARG A 8 -20.45 41.55 -34.99
C ARG A 8 -19.46 40.43 -35.34
N SER A 9 -19.31 39.33 -34.63
CA SER A 9 -19.96 38.78 -33.44
C SER A 9 -19.11 37.56 -33.08
N VAL A 10 -18.55 37.54 -31.87
CA VAL A 10 -17.79 36.40 -31.35
C VAL A 10 -18.76 35.22 -31.23
N ARG A 11 -18.60 34.19 -32.06
CA ARG A 11 -19.25 32.90 -31.83
C ARG A 11 -18.35 32.10 -30.90
N PHE A 12 -18.63 32.21 -29.60
CA PHE A 12 -18.13 31.29 -28.59
C PHE A 12 -18.66 29.89 -28.91
N PHE A 13 -17.84 29.05 -29.54
CA PHE A 13 -18.05 27.61 -29.51
C PHE A 13 -17.54 27.11 -28.15
N SER A 14 -18.41 27.19 -27.15
CA SER A 14 -18.22 26.53 -25.87
C SER A 14 -18.37 25.02 -26.09
N ILE A 15 -17.30 24.34 -26.51
CA ILE A 15 -17.21 22.89 -26.39
C ILE A 15 -16.83 22.63 -24.94
N ALA A 16 -17.84 22.36 -24.11
CA ALA A 16 -17.66 21.79 -22.78
C ALA A 16 -17.05 20.38 -22.95
N ILE A 17 -15.72 20.29 -22.93
CA ILE A 17 -15.03 19.02 -22.75
C ILE A 17 -15.17 18.69 -21.27
N LEU A 18 -16.29 18.06 -20.92
CA LEU A 18 -16.48 17.39 -19.64
C LEU A 18 -15.60 16.14 -19.68
N SER A 19 -14.29 16.33 -19.50
CA SER A 19 -13.34 15.23 -19.32
C SER A 19 -13.72 14.51 -18.03
N PHE A 20 -14.42 13.39 -18.21
CA PHE A 20 -14.81 12.43 -17.20
C PHE A 20 -13.52 11.77 -16.65
N PHE A 21 -12.80 12.48 -15.78
CA PHE A 21 -11.72 11.92 -14.98
C PHE A 21 -12.37 11.04 -13.90
N VAL A 22 -12.86 9.86 -14.30
CA VAL A 22 -13.16 8.79 -13.35
C VAL A 22 -11.82 8.26 -12.90
N ILE A 23 -11.29 8.86 -11.85
CA ILE A 23 -10.22 8.24 -11.08
C ILE A 23 -10.84 6.97 -10.51
N SER A 24 -10.46 5.84 -11.09
CA SER A 24 -10.84 4.50 -10.64
C SER A 24 -10.37 4.28 -9.20
N LEU A 25 -11.16 4.73 -8.23
CA LEU A 25 -11.04 4.38 -6.81
C LEU A 25 -11.53 2.94 -6.61
N LEU A 26 -10.94 1.97 -7.31
CA LEU A 26 -11.12 0.59 -6.93
C LEU A 26 -10.27 0.36 -5.68
N PRO A 27 -10.87 -0.06 -4.54
CA PRO A 27 -10.08 -0.47 -3.40
C PRO A 27 -9.21 -1.64 -3.86
N ALA A 28 -7.88 -1.45 -3.84
CA ALA A 28 -6.95 -2.52 -4.13
C ALA A 28 -7.11 -3.58 -3.04
N THR A 29 -7.68 -4.72 -3.40
CA THR A 29 -7.73 -5.89 -2.51
C THR A 29 -6.34 -6.51 -2.47
N ALA A 30 -5.84 -6.82 -1.28
CA ALA A 30 -4.63 -7.65 -1.14
C ALA A 30 -4.84 -8.99 -1.87
N ALA A 31 -3.78 -9.54 -2.44
CA ALA A 31 -3.83 -10.86 -3.05
C ALA A 31 -4.15 -11.92 -1.98
N ASP A 32 -4.95 -12.92 -2.33
CA ASP A 32 -5.32 -14.00 -1.43
C ASP A 32 -5.40 -15.32 -2.20
N ASP A 33 -4.61 -16.32 -1.80
CA ASP A 33 -4.58 -17.62 -2.46
C ASP A 33 -5.68 -18.54 -1.90
N PRO A 34 -6.68 -18.95 -2.70
CA PRO A 34 -7.76 -19.80 -2.23
C PRO A 34 -7.32 -21.23 -1.87
N ASN A 35 -6.13 -21.66 -2.31
CA ASN A 35 -5.63 -23.01 -2.07
C ASN A 35 -4.91 -23.15 -0.73
N ILE A 36 -4.58 -22.04 -0.06
CA ILE A 36 -4.00 -22.09 1.28
C ILE A 36 -5.12 -22.40 2.29
N PRO A 37 -5.00 -23.47 3.10
CA PRO A 37 -6.01 -23.80 4.09
C PRO A 37 -6.29 -22.64 5.04
N ALA A 38 -7.56 -22.40 5.39
CA ALA A 38 -7.96 -21.29 6.26
C ALA A 38 -7.21 -21.27 7.61
N LYS A 39 -6.99 -22.45 8.21
CA LYS A 39 -6.21 -22.61 9.44
C LYS A 39 -4.75 -22.19 9.28
N THR A 40 -4.16 -22.40 8.10
CA THR A 40 -2.81 -21.94 7.80
C THR A 40 -2.78 -20.42 7.69
N LYS A 41 -3.75 -19.81 7.00
CA LYS A 41 -3.88 -18.35 6.93
C LYS A 41 -4.02 -17.71 8.32
N GLU A 42 -4.85 -18.30 9.17
CA GLU A 42 -5.02 -17.84 10.56
C GLU A 42 -3.70 -17.83 11.34
N LYS A 43 -2.88 -18.87 11.20
CA LYS A 43 -1.56 -18.93 11.85
C LYS A 43 -0.60 -17.87 11.32
N VAL A 44 -0.57 -17.65 10.00
CA VAL A 44 0.24 -16.60 9.37
C VAL A 44 -0.17 -15.22 9.90
N LEU A 45 -1.47 -14.91 9.91
CA LEU A 45 -1.99 -13.64 10.40
C LEU A 45 -1.74 -13.45 11.90
N THR A 46 -1.83 -14.53 12.69
CA THR A 46 -1.51 -14.53 14.12
C THR A 46 -0.03 -14.21 14.33
N ALA A 47 0.86 -14.88 13.60
CA ALA A 47 2.30 -14.65 13.66
C ALA A 47 2.68 -13.22 13.28
N LEU A 48 2.13 -12.72 12.17
CA LEU A 48 2.31 -11.33 11.73
C LEU A 48 1.86 -10.34 12.79
N THR A 49 0.66 -10.52 13.35
CA THR A 49 0.10 -9.63 14.37
C THR A 49 0.97 -9.63 15.63
N ALA A 50 1.37 -10.81 16.10
CA ALA A 50 2.23 -10.95 17.27
C ALA A 50 3.61 -10.32 17.06
N HIS A 51 4.18 -10.46 15.86
CA HIS A 51 5.44 -9.81 15.50
C HIS A 51 5.32 -8.28 15.55
N ILE A 52 4.30 -7.71 14.90
CA ILE A 52 4.08 -6.25 14.90
C ILE A 52 3.92 -5.73 16.33
N GLN A 53 3.10 -6.40 17.15
CA GLN A 53 2.90 -6.04 18.55
C GLN A 53 4.19 -6.12 19.36
N SER A 54 5.01 -7.16 19.16
CA SER A 54 6.29 -7.33 19.85
C SER A 54 7.27 -6.21 19.51
N VAL A 55 7.35 -5.83 18.23
CA VAL A 55 8.18 -4.71 17.78
C VAL A 55 7.65 -3.39 18.37
N GLN A 56 6.35 -3.12 18.25
CA GLN A 56 5.75 -1.89 18.81
C GLN A 56 5.96 -1.76 20.32
N ALA A 57 5.88 -2.85 21.08
CA ALA A 57 6.15 -2.85 22.52
C ALA A 57 7.58 -2.42 22.84
N LYS A 58 8.56 -2.77 21.99
CA LYS A 58 9.98 -2.36 22.15
C LYS A 58 10.25 -0.94 21.67
N HIS A 59 9.39 -0.38 20.82
CA HIS A 59 9.59 0.89 20.15
C HIS A 59 8.53 1.94 20.52
N GLN A 60 8.06 1.94 21.77
CA GLN A 60 7.12 2.96 22.29
C GLN A 60 5.84 3.10 21.43
N GLY A 61 5.39 1.99 20.84
CA GLY A 61 4.21 1.93 19.98
C GLY A 61 4.47 2.11 18.48
N SER A 62 5.68 2.45 18.04
CA SER A 62 6.01 2.55 16.61
C SER A 62 6.53 1.23 16.02
N PHE A 63 6.38 1.07 14.71
CA PHE A 63 7.01 0.01 13.93
C PHE A 63 8.09 0.65 13.04
N PRO A 64 9.39 0.55 13.40
CA PRO A 64 10.46 1.16 12.63
C PRO A 64 10.75 0.38 11.35
N VAL A 65 10.84 1.09 10.22
CA VAL A 65 11.14 0.49 8.90
C VAL A 65 12.19 1.30 8.19
N LEU A 66 13.14 0.63 7.53
CA LEU A 66 14.07 1.27 6.62
C LEU A 66 13.35 1.62 5.30
N ASP A 67 13.14 2.91 5.05
CA ASP A 67 12.71 3.40 3.75
C ASP A 67 13.92 3.51 2.83
N PHE A 68 14.14 2.47 2.01
CA PHE A 68 15.25 2.40 1.05
C PHE A 68 15.24 3.54 0.02
N THR A 69 14.08 4.15 -0.24
CA THR A 69 13.99 5.29 -1.18
C THR A 69 14.59 6.56 -0.63
N GLN A 70 14.63 6.68 0.71
CA GLN A 70 15.14 7.85 1.43
C GLN A 70 16.40 7.54 2.25
N GLY A 71 16.81 6.27 2.33
CA GLY A 71 17.98 5.83 3.10
C GLY A 71 17.85 6.07 4.60
N LYS A 72 16.62 6.06 5.15
CA LYS A 72 16.38 6.38 6.56
C LYS A 72 15.36 5.45 7.20
N VAL A 73 15.46 5.29 8.51
CA VAL A 73 14.44 4.61 9.31
C VAL A 73 13.28 5.57 9.57
N ILE A 74 12.06 5.09 9.38
CA ILE A 74 10.81 5.80 9.66
C ILE A 74 9.99 5.04 10.70
N ASP A 75 9.40 5.78 11.63
CA ASP A 75 8.45 5.24 12.59
C ASP A 75 7.05 5.22 11.99
N LEU A 76 6.45 4.04 11.97
CA LEU A 76 5.13 3.81 11.42
C LEU A 76 4.12 3.36 12.48
N THR A 77 2.86 3.75 12.31
CA THR A 77 1.74 3.30 13.15
C THR A 77 0.90 2.32 12.36
N LEU A 78 0.61 1.14 12.92
CA LEU A 78 -0.27 0.16 12.28
C LEU A 78 -1.68 0.75 12.08
N GLU A 79 -2.22 0.62 10.88
CA GLU A 79 -3.63 0.93 10.60
C GLU A 79 -4.47 -0.33 10.44
N LYS A 80 -3.98 -1.29 9.64
CA LYS A 80 -4.76 -2.46 9.30
C LYS A 80 -3.88 -3.62 8.87
N VAL A 81 -4.14 -4.80 9.41
CA VAL A 81 -3.65 -6.07 8.84
C VAL A 81 -4.65 -6.56 7.80
N HIS A 82 -4.19 -6.90 6.59
CA HIS A 82 -5.04 -7.48 5.56
C HIS A 82 -5.17 -9.00 5.77
N ALA A 83 -6.32 -9.57 5.42
CA ALA A 83 -6.58 -10.99 5.61
C ALA A 83 -5.97 -11.89 4.52
N GLY A 84 -5.50 -11.28 3.42
CA GLY A 84 -4.97 -12.00 2.26
C GLY A 84 -3.63 -12.62 2.57
N VAL A 85 -3.50 -13.91 2.24
CA VAL A 85 -2.25 -14.65 2.36
C VAL A 85 -1.95 -15.33 1.03
N VAL A 86 -0.72 -15.19 0.56
CA VAL A 86 -0.21 -15.87 -0.64
C VAL A 86 1.03 -16.68 -0.30
N LYS A 87 1.40 -17.64 -1.15
CA LYS A 87 2.68 -18.36 -1.06
C LYS A 87 3.63 -17.83 -2.13
N LYS A 88 4.89 -17.58 -1.78
CA LYS A 88 5.94 -17.02 -2.64
C LYS A 88 7.25 -17.78 -2.47
N GLY A 89 8.02 -17.84 -3.56
CA GLY A 89 9.28 -18.58 -3.65
C GLY A 89 9.09 -20.10 -3.72
N ASP A 90 10.02 -20.78 -4.37
CA ASP A 90 10.03 -22.24 -4.49
C ASP A 90 10.18 -22.92 -3.11
N ASP A 91 10.88 -22.24 -2.18
CA ASP A 91 11.13 -22.68 -0.81
C ASP A 91 9.95 -22.43 0.16
N GLY A 92 8.88 -21.79 -0.32
CA GLY A 92 7.57 -21.85 0.31
C GLY A 92 7.31 -20.91 1.49
N PHE A 93 7.61 -19.62 1.35
CA PHE A 93 7.19 -18.60 2.33
C PHE A 93 5.73 -18.21 2.13
N PHE A 94 5.05 -17.90 3.23
CA PHE A 94 3.80 -17.15 3.18
C PHE A 94 4.09 -15.65 3.17
N VAL A 95 3.29 -14.90 2.44
CA VAL A 95 3.31 -13.43 2.44
C VAL A 95 1.95 -12.89 2.83
N SER A 96 1.94 -11.96 3.76
CA SER A 96 0.77 -11.20 4.18
C SER A 96 1.17 -9.75 4.39
N CYS A 97 0.24 -8.82 4.11
CA CYS A 97 0.50 -7.39 4.15
C CYS A 97 -0.26 -6.66 5.25
N ALA A 98 0.26 -5.49 5.63
CA ALA A 98 -0.42 -4.57 6.52
C ALA A 98 -0.17 -3.12 6.11
N ASP A 99 -1.23 -2.32 6.24
CA ASP A 99 -1.21 -0.87 6.08
C ASP A 99 -0.71 -0.20 7.35
N PHE A 100 0.20 0.75 7.17
CA PHE A 100 0.73 1.61 8.20
C PHE A 100 0.67 3.09 7.79
N ARG A 101 0.68 3.97 8.79
CA ARG A 101 0.66 5.42 8.62
C ARG A 101 1.92 6.04 9.19
N GLY A 102 2.59 6.87 8.40
CA GLY A 102 3.65 7.74 8.89
C GLY A 102 3.12 8.98 9.60
N LYS A 103 3.98 9.68 10.35
CA LYS A 103 3.66 10.98 10.99
C LYS A 103 3.24 12.05 9.98
N ASP A 104 3.70 11.93 8.74
CA ASP A 104 3.36 12.76 7.58
C ASP A 104 1.98 12.41 6.96
N ARG A 105 1.27 11.44 7.53
CA ARG A 105 0.01 10.85 7.04
C ARG A 105 0.15 10.06 5.73
N VAL A 106 1.36 9.80 5.26
CA VAL A 106 1.59 8.93 4.11
C VAL A 106 1.24 7.48 4.48
N LEU A 107 0.55 6.79 3.55
CA LEU A 107 0.24 5.37 3.69
C LEU A 107 1.42 4.54 3.19
N TYR A 108 1.79 3.54 4.01
CA TYR A 108 2.82 2.57 3.73
C TYR A 108 2.18 1.18 3.79
N ASP A 109 2.39 0.37 2.77
CA ASP A 109 1.98 -1.03 2.71
C ASP A 109 3.25 -1.86 2.87
N LEU A 110 3.29 -2.67 3.92
CA LEU A 110 4.43 -3.52 4.21
C LEU A 110 4.05 -4.97 3.96
N ASP A 111 4.89 -5.68 3.22
CA ASP A 111 4.81 -7.13 3.07
C ASP A 111 5.68 -7.80 4.13
N PHE A 112 5.17 -8.90 4.69
CA PHE A 112 5.84 -9.71 5.70
C PHE A 112 6.02 -11.13 5.17
N LEU A 113 7.25 -11.62 5.20
CA LEU A 113 7.53 -13.03 4.95
C LEU A 113 7.40 -13.80 6.25
N VAL A 114 6.62 -14.87 6.16
CA VAL A 114 6.39 -15.82 7.25
C VAL A 114 6.83 -17.19 6.77
N ASP A 115 7.72 -17.83 7.53
CA ASP A 115 8.20 -19.17 7.21
C ASP A 115 7.16 -20.26 7.55
N GLU A 116 7.47 -21.52 7.26
CA GLU A 116 6.56 -22.64 7.54
C GLU A 116 6.38 -22.94 9.04
N ASN A 117 7.27 -22.41 9.90
CA ASN A 117 7.15 -22.44 11.36
C ASN A 117 6.28 -21.31 11.91
N PHE A 118 5.76 -20.44 11.04
CA PHE A 118 4.98 -19.25 11.38
C PHE A 118 5.81 -18.20 12.14
N GLU A 119 7.07 -18.02 11.74
CA GLU A 119 7.93 -16.94 12.20
C GLU A 119 8.06 -15.87 11.11
N VAL A 120 7.91 -14.60 11.50
CA VAL A 120 8.19 -13.48 10.59
C VAL A 120 9.70 -13.35 10.45
N VAL A 121 10.21 -13.64 9.26
CA VAL A 121 11.65 -13.60 8.97
C VAL A 121 12.09 -12.25 8.41
N LEU A 122 11.19 -11.56 7.70
CA LEU A 122 11.51 -10.30 7.05
C LEU A 122 10.25 -9.47 6.79
N SER A 123 10.43 -8.15 6.77
CA SER A 123 9.41 -7.20 6.31
C SER A 123 10.02 -6.19 5.36
N PHE A 124 9.24 -5.72 4.38
CA PHE A 124 9.70 -4.75 3.40
C PHE A 124 8.60 -3.77 2.99
N LEU A 125 9.03 -2.62 2.50
CA LEU A 125 8.15 -1.63 1.89
C LEU A 125 7.68 -2.11 0.51
N HIS A 126 6.41 -2.47 0.38
CA HIS A 126 5.79 -2.84 -0.90
C HIS A 126 5.19 -1.62 -1.62
N LYS A 127 4.57 -0.71 -0.88
CA LYS A 127 3.91 0.47 -1.45
C LYS A 127 4.03 1.67 -0.53
N LYS A 128 4.28 2.85 -1.10
CA LYS A 128 4.27 4.14 -0.41
C LYS A 128 3.51 5.15 -1.25
N ASP A 129 2.51 5.78 -0.66
CA ASP A 129 1.70 6.82 -1.33
C ASP A 129 1.14 6.36 -2.69
N GLY A 130 0.65 5.12 -2.74
CA GLY A 130 0.12 4.49 -3.96
C GLY A 130 1.19 4.02 -4.96
N LYS A 131 2.46 4.39 -4.79
CA LYS A 131 3.57 3.90 -5.62
C LYS A 131 4.08 2.56 -5.08
N LYS A 132 4.11 1.53 -5.95
CA LYS A 132 4.69 0.22 -5.64
C LYS A 132 6.21 0.21 -5.79
N TYR A 133 6.86 -0.62 -4.98
CA TYR A 133 8.29 -0.89 -5.02
C TYR A 133 8.47 -2.40 -5.14
N ASN A 134 9.16 -2.82 -6.18
CA ASN A 134 9.45 -4.23 -6.39
C ASN A 134 10.60 -4.64 -5.46
N TYR A 135 10.54 -5.87 -4.99
CA TYR A 135 11.61 -6.54 -4.28
C TYR A 135 11.82 -7.93 -4.91
N GLU A 136 12.99 -8.53 -4.76
CA GLU A 136 13.42 -9.74 -5.50
C GLU A 136 12.65 -11.03 -5.13
N VAL A 137 11.60 -10.93 -4.32
CA VAL A 137 10.84 -12.08 -3.79
C VAL A 137 9.44 -12.19 -4.43
N GLU A 138 9.17 -11.43 -5.49
CA GLU A 138 7.91 -11.49 -6.26
C GLU A 138 7.83 -12.64 -7.27
#